data_AF-A0A7Y6EGL6-F1
#
_entry.id   AF-A0A7Y6EGL6-F1
#
_cell.length_a   1.000
_cell.length_b   1.000
_cell.length_c   1.000
_cell.angle_alpha   90.00
_cell.angle_beta   90.00
_cell.angle_gamma   90.00
#
_symmetry.space_group_name_H-M   'P 1'
#
loop_
_entity.id
_entity.type
_entity.pdbx_description
1 polymer ?
#
loop_
_entity_poly.entity_id
_entity_poly.type
_entity_poly.pdbx_seq_one_letter_code
_entity_poly.pdbx_strand_id
1 'polypeptide(L)'
;MFYDTLYRHNQALTPDPDATIGAALHGLLSAIDDCRRAGKAIERDAAILLLIRALAGSAARAAPDVAALAARCAADRAAILAHPALLAIAGHRVGGDSIAKRTFHAQARQALTRVADALGLAAAGFKIVVMAGGDHEDGMTELRHADFTVRVVPRGFLPDSEVTWFRCARGVIAGHPCHGKAALLLDPGAFAHRLLALRHARAPLPVAA
;
A
#
# COMPACT_ATOMS: atom_id res chain seq x y z
N MET A 1 8.56 37.49 13.05
CA MET A 1 7.68 38.59 12.60
C MET A 1 6.41 37.96 12.07
N PHE A 2 5.27 38.18 12.73
CA PHE A 2 3.99 37.62 12.30
C PHE A 2 3.35 38.61 11.34
N TYR A 3 3.15 38.20 10.10
CA TYR A 3 2.50 39.02 9.09
C TYR A 3 1.23 38.32 8.63
N ASP A 4 0.12 39.03 8.73
CA ASP A 4 -1.17 38.59 8.24
C ASP A 4 -1.42 39.21 6.86
N THR A 5 -1.92 38.41 5.92
CA THR A 5 -2.26 38.84 4.57
C THR A 5 -3.75 39.11 4.47
N LEU A 6 -4.14 40.22 3.84
CA LEU A 6 -5.56 40.48 3.54
C LEU A 6 -6.12 39.49 2.51
N TYR A 7 -5.24 38.88 1.70
CA TYR A 7 -5.59 38.00 0.60
C TYR A 7 -6.52 36.86 1.02
N ARG A 8 -6.18 36.11 2.09
CA ARG A 8 -7.02 34.98 2.53
C ARG A 8 -8.39 35.41 3.03
N HIS A 9 -8.49 36.58 3.65
CA HIS A 9 -9.76 37.13 4.15
C HIS A 9 -10.66 37.56 3.00
N ASN A 10 -10.10 38.23 1.99
CA ASN A 10 -10.85 38.59 0.79
C ASN A 10 -11.33 37.36 0.04
N GLN A 11 -10.46 36.36 -0.16
CA GLN A 11 -10.83 35.11 -0.79
C GLN A 11 -11.95 34.37 -0.04
N ALA A 12 -11.92 34.41 1.30
CA ALA A 12 -12.94 33.78 2.13
C ALA A 12 -14.30 34.51 2.08
N LEU A 13 -14.30 35.84 1.98
CA LEU A 13 -15.52 36.66 1.92
C LEU A 13 -16.15 36.65 0.53
N THR A 14 -15.35 36.55 -0.52
CA THR A 14 -15.80 36.49 -1.92
C THR A 14 -15.18 35.28 -2.61
N PRO A 15 -15.60 34.04 -2.24
CA PRO A 15 -15.10 32.84 -2.88
C PRO A 15 -15.58 32.80 -4.33
N ASP A 16 -14.70 32.39 -5.24
CA ASP A 16 -15.03 32.18 -6.65
C ASP A 16 -16.05 31.01 -6.76
N PRO A 17 -17.28 31.28 -7.25
CA PRO A 17 -18.33 30.26 -7.34
C PRO A 17 -18.02 29.17 -8.38
N ASP A 18 -17.17 29.47 -9.36
CA ASP A 18 -16.83 28.59 -10.47
C ASP A 18 -15.45 27.92 -10.28
N ALA A 19 -14.80 28.16 -9.14
CA ALA A 19 -13.53 27.55 -8.81
C ALA A 19 -13.63 26.02 -8.83
N THR A 20 -12.73 25.40 -9.61
CA THR A 20 -12.54 23.95 -9.59
C THR A 20 -12.13 23.48 -8.19
N ILE A 21 -12.39 22.21 -7.86
CA ILE A 21 -11.97 21.60 -6.59
C ILE A 21 -10.46 21.79 -6.34
N GLY A 22 -9.64 21.66 -7.39
CA GLY A 22 -8.18 21.84 -7.28
C GLY A 22 -7.79 23.29 -6.94
N ALA A 23 -8.40 24.27 -7.58
CA ALA A 23 -8.14 25.69 -7.31
C ALA A 23 -8.59 26.09 -5.89
N ALA A 24 -9.77 25.63 -5.47
CA ALA A 24 -10.29 25.87 -4.13
C ALA A 24 -9.41 25.21 -3.04
N LEU A 25 -8.94 23.97 -3.27
CA LEU A 25 -8.02 23.29 -2.37
C LEU A 25 -6.68 24.02 -2.25
N HIS A 26 -6.13 24.50 -3.37
CA HIS A 26 -4.89 25.27 -3.37
C HIS A 26 -5.03 26.56 -2.55
N GLY A 27 -6.11 27.32 -2.76
CA GLY A 27 -6.41 28.52 -1.97
C GLY A 27 -6.50 28.24 -0.47
N LEU A 28 -7.18 27.16 -0.06
CA LEU A 28 -7.25 26.74 1.34
C LEU A 28 -5.87 26.43 1.93
N LEU A 29 -5.01 25.69 1.22
CA LEU A 29 -3.67 25.36 1.68
C LEU A 29 -2.81 26.62 1.86
N SER A 30 -2.85 27.55 0.90
CA SER A 30 -2.17 28.84 1.02
C SER A 30 -2.67 29.66 2.22
N ALA A 31 -3.99 29.69 2.45
CA ALA A 31 -4.58 30.37 3.60
C ALA A 31 -4.14 29.75 4.94
N ILE A 32 -4.03 28.42 5.02
CA ILE A 32 -3.52 27.71 6.21
C ILE A 32 -2.07 28.11 6.50
N ASP A 33 -1.23 28.17 5.47
CA ASP A 33 0.16 28.58 5.64
C ASP A 33 0.29 30.05 6.09
N ASP A 34 -0.54 30.94 5.54
CA ASP A 34 -0.60 32.34 5.98
C ASP A 34 -1.10 32.47 7.43
N CYS A 35 -2.11 31.68 7.82
CA CYS A 35 -2.61 31.62 9.19
C CYS A 35 -1.52 31.17 10.18
N ARG A 36 -0.75 30.13 9.82
CA ARG A 36 0.42 29.66 10.59
C ARG A 36 1.49 30.74 10.71
N ARG A 37 1.83 31.41 9.60
CA ARG A 37 2.81 32.52 9.58
C ARG A 37 2.36 33.73 10.38
N ALA A 38 1.06 33.91 10.57
CA ALA A 38 0.46 34.93 11.43
C ALA A 38 0.34 34.50 12.92
N GLY A 39 0.71 33.25 13.25
CA GLY A 39 0.66 32.73 14.63
C GLY A 39 -0.76 32.48 15.13
N LYS A 40 -1.73 32.34 14.23
CA LYS A 40 -3.14 32.13 14.57
C LYS A 40 -3.49 30.65 14.61
N ALA A 41 -4.51 30.30 15.38
CA ALA A 41 -5.03 28.95 15.46
C ALA A 41 -5.91 28.64 14.24
N ILE A 42 -5.53 27.62 13.46
CA ILE A 42 -6.19 27.24 12.21
C ILE A 42 -7.66 26.87 12.46
N GLU A 43 -7.91 26.11 13.53
CA GLU A 43 -9.20 25.51 13.87
C GLU A 43 -10.25 26.57 14.26
N ARG A 44 -9.82 27.80 14.53
CA ARG A 44 -10.68 28.92 14.96
C ARG A 44 -10.63 30.11 14.01
N ASP A 45 -9.81 30.08 12.97
CA ASP A 45 -9.69 31.19 12.01
C ASP A 45 -10.90 31.21 11.06
N ALA A 46 -11.63 32.33 11.04
CA ALA A 46 -12.88 32.45 10.29
C ALA A 46 -12.68 32.32 8.77
N ALA A 47 -11.56 32.83 8.23
CA ALA A 47 -11.28 32.73 6.80
C ALA A 47 -11.04 31.27 6.40
N ILE A 48 -10.30 30.51 7.21
CA ILE A 48 -10.12 29.06 7.01
C ILE A 48 -11.47 28.33 7.01
N LEU A 49 -12.31 28.57 8.02
CA LEU A 49 -13.61 27.91 8.13
C LEU A 49 -14.56 28.27 6.97
N LEU A 50 -14.51 29.49 6.45
CA LEU A 50 -15.25 29.91 5.26
C LEU A 50 -14.72 29.23 3.99
N LEU A 51 -13.41 29.16 3.80
CA LEU A 51 -12.79 28.50 2.65
C LEU A 51 -13.07 26.99 2.62
N ILE A 52 -13.09 26.33 3.78
CA ILE A 52 -13.51 24.91 3.90
C ILE A 52 -14.96 24.74 3.42
N ARG A 53 -15.86 25.64 3.84
CA ARG A 53 -17.27 25.61 3.39
C ARG A 53 -17.40 25.86 1.89
N ALA A 54 -16.61 26.79 1.33
CA ALA A 54 -16.57 27.04 -0.10
C ALA A 54 -16.11 25.80 -0.88
N LEU A 55 -15.02 25.15 -0.45
CA LEU A 55 -14.53 23.89 -1.02
C LEU A 55 -15.58 22.78 -0.96
N ALA A 56 -16.24 22.62 0.19
CA ALA A 56 -17.32 21.64 0.37
C ALA A 56 -18.51 21.94 -0.57
N GLY A 57 -18.88 23.22 -0.72
CA GLY A 57 -19.92 23.65 -1.66
C GLY A 57 -19.57 23.33 -3.11
N SER A 58 -18.32 23.60 -3.53
CA SER A 58 -17.84 23.25 -4.88
C SER A 58 -17.85 21.74 -5.13
N ALA A 59 -17.48 20.94 -4.12
CA ALA A 59 -17.56 19.47 -4.21
C ALA A 59 -19.02 18.98 -4.31
N ALA A 60 -19.93 19.57 -3.52
CA ALA A 60 -21.35 19.18 -3.51
C ALA A 60 -22.07 19.50 -4.84
N ARG A 61 -21.72 20.59 -5.53
CA ARG A 61 -22.31 20.92 -6.85
C ARG A 61 -21.92 19.92 -7.94
N ALA A 62 -20.76 19.28 -7.80
CA ALA A 62 -20.20 18.39 -8.81
C ALA A 62 -20.50 16.89 -8.58
N ALA A 63 -21.03 16.52 -7.42
CA ALA A 63 -21.02 15.12 -6.97
C ALA A 63 -22.43 14.49 -6.86
N PRO A 64 -22.57 13.19 -7.20
CA PRO A 64 -23.73 12.40 -6.82
C PRO A 64 -23.82 12.26 -5.29
N ASP A 65 -24.93 11.69 -4.79
CA ASP A 65 -25.11 11.49 -3.34
C ASP A 65 -23.99 10.65 -2.69
N VAL A 66 -23.87 10.76 -1.36
CA VAL A 66 -22.80 10.10 -0.58
C VAL A 66 -22.83 8.58 -0.75
N ALA A 67 -24.00 7.97 -0.87
CA ALA A 67 -24.12 6.52 -1.01
C ALA A 67 -23.59 6.05 -2.37
N ALA A 68 -23.89 6.79 -3.44
CA ALA A 68 -23.36 6.54 -4.78
C ALA A 68 -21.83 6.71 -4.83
N LEU A 69 -21.28 7.74 -4.17
CA LEU A 69 -19.83 7.92 -4.05
C LEU A 69 -19.17 6.77 -3.30
N ALA A 70 -19.76 6.33 -2.18
CA ALA A 70 -19.24 5.21 -1.40
C ALA A 70 -19.27 3.90 -2.20
N ALA A 71 -20.38 3.64 -2.90
CA ALA A 71 -20.50 2.47 -3.77
C ALA A 71 -19.48 2.50 -4.92
N ARG A 72 -19.29 3.66 -5.55
CA ARG A 72 -18.29 3.83 -6.62
C ARG A 72 -16.88 3.62 -6.10
N CYS A 73 -16.52 4.23 -4.97
CA CYS A 73 -15.22 4.06 -4.33
C CYS A 73 -14.96 2.59 -3.95
N ALA A 74 -15.98 1.88 -3.45
CA ALA A 74 -15.89 0.46 -3.16
C ALA A 74 -15.65 -0.37 -4.43
N ALA A 75 -16.33 -0.05 -5.54
CA ALA A 75 -16.15 -0.71 -6.83
C ALA A 75 -14.76 -0.46 -7.43
N ASP A 76 -14.29 0.79 -7.44
CA ASP A 76 -12.95 1.15 -7.93
C ASP A 76 -11.86 0.44 -7.10
N ARG A 77 -12.04 0.38 -5.78
CA ARG A 77 -11.16 -0.40 -4.89
C ARG A 77 -11.20 -1.89 -5.21
N ALA A 78 -12.39 -2.47 -5.43
CA ALA A 78 -12.53 -3.87 -5.78
C ALA A 78 -11.85 -4.20 -7.12
N ALA A 79 -11.92 -3.30 -8.10
CA ALA A 79 -11.25 -3.46 -9.40
C ALA A 79 -9.72 -3.52 -9.26
N ILE A 80 -9.13 -2.66 -8.41
CA ILE A 80 -7.68 -2.70 -8.07
C ILE A 80 -7.31 -4.04 -7.42
N LEU A 81 -8.17 -4.58 -6.55
CA LEU A 81 -7.93 -5.87 -5.91
C LEU A 81 -8.09 -7.05 -6.87
N ALA A 82 -8.97 -6.94 -7.87
CA ALA A 82 -9.18 -7.96 -8.91
C ALA A 82 -8.06 -7.97 -9.96
N HIS A 83 -7.43 -6.81 -10.23
CA HIS A 83 -6.30 -6.66 -11.15
C HIS A 83 -5.07 -6.17 -10.40
N PRO A 84 -4.43 -7.05 -9.61
CA PRO A 84 -3.32 -6.64 -8.80
C PRO A 84 -2.14 -6.25 -9.71
N ALA A 85 -1.63 -5.04 -9.50
CA ALA A 85 -0.34 -4.58 -10.01
C ALA A 85 0.77 -5.61 -9.76
N LEU A 86 0.65 -6.46 -8.74
CA LEU A 86 1.52 -7.63 -8.53
C LEU A 86 1.70 -8.47 -9.81
N LEU A 87 0.66 -8.70 -10.61
CA LEU A 87 0.76 -9.39 -11.90
C LEU A 87 1.30 -8.51 -13.02
N ALA A 88 0.86 -7.25 -13.08
CA ALA A 88 1.29 -6.33 -14.13
C ALA A 88 2.79 -5.97 -14.01
N ILE A 89 3.33 -6.00 -12.80
CA ILE A 89 4.72 -5.66 -12.49
C ILE A 89 5.61 -6.92 -12.47
N ALA A 90 5.04 -8.11 -12.26
CA ALA A 90 5.79 -9.36 -12.21
C ALA A 90 6.71 -9.53 -13.44
N GLY A 91 7.98 -9.81 -13.19
CA GLY A 91 9.00 -9.97 -14.23
C GLY A 91 9.67 -8.66 -14.68
N HIS A 92 9.17 -7.50 -14.23
CA HIS A 92 9.70 -6.19 -14.61
C HIS A 92 10.53 -5.55 -13.49
N ARG A 93 11.58 -4.81 -13.87
CA ARG A 93 12.34 -3.97 -12.94
C ARG A 93 11.50 -2.75 -12.57
N VAL A 94 11.49 -2.39 -11.29
CA VAL A 94 10.80 -1.19 -10.75
C VAL A 94 11.73 -0.20 -10.07
N GLY A 95 13.02 -0.54 -9.93
CA GLY A 95 14.03 0.43 -9.52
C GLY A 95 13.99 1.70 -10.38
N GLY A 96 13.97 2.87 -9.74
CA GLY A 96 13.77 4.18 -10.37
C GLY A 96 12.30 4.62 -10.46
N ASP A 97 11.33 3.71 -10.37
CA ASP A 97 9.90 4.03 -10.31
C ASP A 97 9.36 3.85 -8.89
N SER A 98 9.40 4.94 -8.12
CA SER A 98 8.93 4.94 -6.72
C SER A 98 7.44 4.62 -6.57
N ILE A 99 6.61 4.83 -7.59
CA ILE A 99 5.17 4.56 -7.53
C ILE A 99 4.92 3.08 -7.79
N ALA A 100 5.49 2.52 -8.85
CA ALA A 100 5.37 1.08 -9.16
C ALA A 100 5.94 0.25 -8.01
N LYS A 101 7.11 0.61 -7.48
CA LYS A 101 7.75 -0.07 -6.35
C LYS A 101 6.90 -0.06 -5.08
N ARG A 102 6.36 1.11 -4.69
CA ARG A 102 5.45 1.20 -3.53
C ARG A 102 4.18 0.39 -3.73
N THR A 103 3.60 0.46 -4.92
CA THR A 103 2.37 -0.28 -5.27
C THR A 103 2.60 -1.78 -5.20
N PHE A 104 3.70 -2.27 -5.79
CA PHE A 104 4.06 -3.68 -5.74
C PHE A 104 4.22 -4.19 -4.29
N HIS A 105 5.03 -3.52 -3.47
CA HIS A 105 5.26 -3.97 -2.10
C HIS A 105 4.01 -3.88 -1.21
N ALA A 106 3.15 -2.88 -1.41
CA ALA A 106 1.88 -2.79 -0.71
C ALA A 106 0.97 -3.99 -1.05
N GLN A 107 0.87 -4.33 -2.34
CA GLN A 107 0.07 -5.47 -2.78
C GLN A 107 0.67 -6.83 -2.40
N ALA A 108 2.00 -6.98 -2.50
CA ALA A 108 2.70 -8.18 -2.04
C ALA A 108 2.47 -8.42 -0.54
N ARG A 109 2.56 -7.36 0.28
CA ARG A 109 2.27 -7.42 1.72
C ARG A 109 0.83 -7.87 1.95
N GLN A 110 -0.13 -7.28 1.26
CA GLN A 110 -1.55 -7.66 1.40
C GLN A 110 -1.80 -9.12 1.00
N ALA A 111 -1.21 -9.57 -0.10
CA ALA A 111 -1.37 -10.94 -0.57
C ALA A 111 -0.76 -11.94 0.41
N LEU A 112 0.43 -11.65 0.97
CA LEU A 112 1.04 -12.46 2.02
C LEU A 112 0.23 -12.48 3.31
N THR A 113 -0.42 -11.37 3.69
CA THR A 113 -1.38 -11.36 4.81
C THR A 113 -2.53 -12.33 4.56
N ARG A 114 -3.13 -12.31 3.36
CA ARG A 114 -4.20 -13.25 3.01
C ARG A 114 -3.75 -14.72 3.04
N VAL A 115 -2.51 -15.00 2.66
CA VAL A 115 -1.90 -16.34 2.77
C VAL A 115 -1.73 -16.72 4.24
N ALA A 116 -1.28 -15.81 5.10
CA ALA A 116 -1.18 -16.05 6.55
C ALA A 116 -2.55 -16.33 7.18
N ASP A 117 -3.58 -15.58 6.77
CA ASP A 117 -4.97 -15.78 7.21
C ASP A 117 -5.50 -17.15 6.75
N ALA A 118 -5.25 -17.53 5.50
CA ALA A 118 -5.63 -18.84 4.95
C ALA A 118 -4.90 -20.02 5.64
N LEU A 119 -3.69 -19.79 6.14
CA LEU A 119 -2.94 -20.73 6.96
C LEU A 119 -3.41 -20.79 8.42
N GLY A 120 -4.29 -19.87 8.85
CA GLY A 120 -4.74 -19.76 10.23
C GLY A 120 -3.64 -19.35 11.20
N LEU A 121 -2.64 -18.57 10.75
CA LEU A 121 -1.53 -18.16 11.60
C LEU A 121 -1.99 -17.11 12.61
N ALA A 122 -1.62 -17.28 13.88
CA ALA A 122 -1.79 -16.23 14.88
C ALA A 122 -0.91 -15.02 14.55
N ALA A 123 -1.39 -13.80 14.80
CA ALA A 123 -0.67 -12.56 14.49
C ALA A 123 0.73 -12.47 15.13
N ALA A 124 0.95 -13.12 16.27
CA ALA A 124 2.25 -13.20 16.93
C ALA A 124 3.21 -14.24 16.31
N GLY A 125 2.69 -15.16 15.49
CA GLY A 125 3.45 -16.28 14.93
C GLY A 125 4.22 -15.97 13.64
N PHE A 126 3.93 -14.84 13.00
CA PHE A 126 4.59 -14.45 11.75
C PHE A 126 4.92 -12.95 11.69
N LYS A 127 5.84 -12.60 10.80
CA LYS A 127 6.16 -11.20 10.48
C LYS A 127 6.22 -11.02 8.98
N ILE A 128 5.59 -9.95 8.47
CA ILE A 128 5.78 -9.53 7.08
C ILE A 128 6.67 -8.28 7.07
N VAL A 129 7.80 -8.38 6.39
CA VAL A 129 8.82 -7.33 6.28
C VAL A 129 8.92 -6.88 4.83
N VAL A 130 8.91 -5.56 4.61
CA VAL A 130 9.26 -4.97 3.32
C VAL A 130 10.69 -4.46 3.41
N MET A 131 11.56 -5.01 2.58
CA MET A 131 12.91 -4.52 2.37
C MET A 131 12.92 -3.81 1.03
N ALA A 132 12.58 -2.52 1.04
CA ALA A 132 12.43 -1.76 -0.20
C ALA A 132 13.76 -1.66 -0.97
N GLY A 133 14.92 -1.71 -0.33
CA GLY A 133 16.20 -1.47 -0.99
C GLY A 133 16.35 -0.01 -1.46
N GLY A 134 17.50 0.30 -2.07
CA GLY A 134 17.80 1.64 -2.58
C GLY A 134 16.96 2.03 -3.81
N ASP A 135 17.11 3.27 -4.28
CA ASP A 135 16.28 3.84 -5.35
C ASP A 135 16.27 2.99 -6.64
N HIS A 136 17.42 2.42 -7.00
CA HIS A 136 17.62 1.62 -8.22
C HIS A 136 17.37 0.11 -8.02
N GLU A 137 17.07 -0.30 -6.79
CA GLU A 137 16.80 -1.68 -6.42
C GLU A 137 15.30 -1.96 -6.43
N ASP A 138 14.93 -3.17 -6.83
CA ASP A 138 13.53 -3.60 -6.88
C ASP A 138 12.96 -3.85 -5.47
N GLY A 139 13.82 -4.20 -4.51
CA GLY A 139 13.41 -4.58 -3.16
C GLY A 139 12.71 -5.93 -3.09
N MET A 140 12.28 -6.31 -1.89
CA MET A 140 11.52 -7.54 -1.66
C MET A 140 10.53 -7.40 -0.50
N THR A 141 9.48 -8.22 -0.52
CA THR A 141 8.54 -8.39 0.59
C THR A 141 8.59 -9.84 1.07
N GLU A 142 8.75 -10.04 2.37
CA GLU A 142 9.00 -11.37 2.93
C GLU A 142 8.09 -11.65 4.12
N LEU A 143 7.37 -12.78 4.09
CA LEU A 143 6.67 -13.36 5.22
C LEU A 143 7.61 -14.35 5.90
N ARG A 144 7.90 -14.13 7.17
CA ARG A 144 8.73 -14.99 8.01
C ARG A 144 7.87 -15.68 9.06
N HIS A 145 7.99 -17.00 9.12
CA HIS A 145 7.40 -17.87 10.14
C HIS A 145 8.48 -18.85 10.64
N ALA A 146 8.27 -19.50 11.78
CA ALA A 146 9.24 -20.46 12.34
C ALA A 146 9.50 -21.66 11.40
N ASP A 147 8.46 -22.08 10.67
CA ASP A 147 8.48 -23.29 9.83
C ASP A 147 8.70 -23.02 8.34
N PHE A 148 8.57 -21.77 7.90
CA PHE A 148 8.77 -21.41 6.50
C PHE A 148 9.03 -19.91 6.33
N THR A 149 9.57 -19.53 5.18
CA THR A 149 9.62 -18.13 4.74
C THR A 149 9.16 -18.04 3.30
N VAL A 150 8.42 -16.98 2.97
CA VAL A 150 7.96 -16.67 1.60
C VAL A 150 8.48 -15.30 1.22
N ARG A 151 9.18 -15.21 0.11
CA ARG A 151 9.74 -14.00 -0.46
C ARG A 151 9.07 -13.68 -1.79
N VAL A 152 8.76 -12.41 -1.98
CA VAL A 152 8.10 -11.88 -3.15
C VAL A 152 8.93 -10.71 -3.67
N VAL A 153 9.34 -10.79 -4.94
CA VAL A 153 10.15 -9.77 -5.62
C VAL A 153 9.45 -9.33 -6.91
N PRO A 154 9.60 -8.06 -7.35
CA PRO A 154 9.07 -7.61 -8.65
C PRO A 154 9.58 -8.48 -9.81
N ARG A 155 10.85 -8.87 -9.74
CA ARG A 155 11.52 -9.67 -10.77
C ARG A 155 12.36 -10.76 -10.12
N GLY A 156 12.05 -12.02 -10.45
CA GLY A 156 12.83 -13.17 -10.06
C GLY A 156 14.20 -13.24 -10.74
N PHE A 157 15.11 -14.04 -10.17
CA PHE A 157 16.37 -14.35 -10.86
C PHE A 157 16.12 -15.30 -12.06
N LEU A 158 15.16 -16.20 -11.92
CA LEU A 158 14.70 -17.08 -12.98
C LEU A 158 13.39 -16.51 -13.57
N PRO A 159 13.05 -16.84 -14.83
CA PRO A 159 11.70 -16.59 -15.34
C PRO A 159 10.67 -17.24 -14.42
N ASP A 160 9.52 -16.58 -14.24
CA ASP A 160 8.39 -17.12 -13.47
C ASP A 160 8.70 -17.44 -11.99
N SER A 161 9.68 -16.74 -11.40
CA SER A 161 10.19 -17.01 -10.05
C SER A 161 10.03 -15.83 -9.08
N GLU A 162 9.01 -14.99 -9.27
CA GLU A 162 8.76 -13.81 -8.41
C GLU A 162 8.46 -14.19 -6.97
N VAL A 163 7.91 -15.38 -6.74
CA VAL A 163 7.65 -15.94 -5.43
C VAL A 163 8.65 -17.06 -5.18
N THR A 164 9.42 -16.93 -4.11
CA THR A 164 10.35 -17.97 -3.64
C THR A 164 10.02 -18.30 -2.20
N TRP A 165 9.93 -19.58 -1.85
CA TRP A 165 9.65 -19.98 -0.48
C TRP A 165 10.52 -21.15 -0.04
N PHE A 166 10.76 -21.22 1.26
CA PHE A 166 11.65 -22.20 1.88
C PHE A 166 10.98 -22.82 3.09
N ARG A 167 11.28 -24.10 3.33
CA ARG A 167 11.08 -24.72 4.65
C ARG A 167 12.08 -24.10 5.62
N CYS A 168 11.62 -23.80 6.83
CA CYS A 168 12.46 -23.39 7.94
C CYS A 168 12.31 -24.38 9.11
N ALA A 169 13.34 -24.45 9.95
CA ALA A 169 13.29 -25.06 11.26
C ALA A 169 13.67 -23.98 12.28
N ARG A 170 12.71 -23.60 13.14
CA ARG A 170 12.91 -22.53 14.16
C ARG A 170 13.41 -21.21 13.56
N GLY A 171 12.89 -20.85 12.38
CA GLY A 171 13.21 -19.61 11.67
C GLY A 171 14.48 -19.68 10.81
N VAL A 172 15.19 -20.80 10.78
CA VAL A 172 16.39 -21.01 9.95
C VAL A 172 16.02 -21.82 8.71
N ILE A 173 16.46 -21.40 7.52
CA ILE A 173 16.22 -22.11 6.26
C ILE A 173 16.79 -23.53 6.36
N ALA A 174 15.96 -24.53 6.08
CA ALA A 174 16.26 -25.95 6.29
C ALA A 174 15.96 -26.81 5.05
N GLY A 175 15.97 -26.23 3.85
CA GLY A 175 15.69 -26.95 2.60
C GLY A 175 15.95 -26.10 1.36
N HIS A 176 15.80 -26.72 0.19
CA HIS A 176 15.93 -26.03 -1.09
C HIS A 176 14.78 -25.03 -1.32
N PRO A 177 15.04 -23.94 -2.06
CA PRO A 177 13.99 -23.03 -2.48
C PRO A 177 13.00 -23.75 -3.39
N CYS A 178 11.73 -23.42 -3.21
CA CYS A 178 10.72 -23.60 -4.23
C CYS A 178 10.41 -22.23 -4.87
N HIS A 179 10.06 -22.24 -6.15
CA HIS A 179 9.82 -21.04 -6.92
C HIS A 179 8.46 -21.10 -7.61
N GLY A 180 7.91 -19.94 -7.92
CA GLY A 180 6.74 -19.83 -8.78
C GLY A 180 6.33 -18.39 -9.06
N LYS A 181 5.35 -18.28 -9.95
CA LYS A 181 4.84 -17.00 -10.43
C LYS A 181 4.15 -16.21 -9.34
N ALA A 182 4.15 -14.89 -9.48
CA ALA A 182 3.34 -13.96 -8.67
C ALA A 182 1.85 -14.37 -8.58
N ALA A 183 1.30 -15.00 -9.62
CA ALA A 183 -0.07 -15.51 -9.67
C ALA A 183 -0.42 -16.48 -8.54
N LEU A 184 0.55 -17.18 -7.94
CA LEU A 184 0.31 -18.03 -6.78
C LEU A 184 -0.30 -17.28 -5.59
N LEU A 185 0.02 -16.00 -5.44
CA LEU A 185 -0.47 -15.19 -4.32
C LEU A 185 -1.94 -14.75 -4.51
N LEU A 186 -2.54 -15.00 -5.66
CA LEU A 186 -3.93 -14.64 -5.95
C LEU A 186 -4.92 -15.71 -5.46
N ASP A 187 -4.44 -16.93 -5.25
CA ASP A 187 -5.17 -18.01 -4.60
C ASP A 187 -4.49 -18.36 -3.26
N PRO A 188 -4.80 -17.60 -2.19
CA PRO A 188 -4.14 -17.81 -0.90
C PRO A 188 -4.43 -19.19 -0.31
N GLY A 189 -5.58 -19.79 -0.62
CA GLY A 189 -5.94 -21.13 -0.14
C GLY A 189 -5.08 -22.22 -0.80
N ALA A 190 -5.00 -22.22 -2.14
CA ALA A 190 -4.16 -23.16 -2.86
C ALA A 190 -2.68 -23.01 -2.49
N PHE A 191 -2.20 -21.77 -2.30
CA PHE A 191 -0.81 -21.55 -1.89
C PHE A 191 -0.56 -21.95 -0.43
N ALA A 192 -1.49 -21.71 0.49
CA ALA A 192 -1.42 -22.20 1.86
C ALA A 192 -1.27 -23.74 1.91
N HIS A 193 -2.04 -24.47 1.10
CA HIS A 193 -1.91 -25.93 1.00
C HIS A 193 -0.51 -26.37 0.55
N ARG A 194 0.11 -25.66 -0.41
CA ARG A 194 1.50 -25.94 -0.84
C ARG A 194 2.50 -25.71 0.29
N LEU A 195 2.34 -24.63 1.06
CA LEU A 195 3.21 -24.34 2.21
C LEU A 195 3.06 -25.38 3.32
N LEU A 196 1.84 -25.86 3.59
CA LEU A 196 1.61 -26.94 4.54
C LEU A 196 2.27 -28.26 4.09
N ALA A 197 2.18 -28.61 2.81
CA ALA A 197 2.85 -29.81 2.28
C ALA A 197 4.37 -29.77 2.50
N LEU A 198 4.99 -28.59 2.42
CA LEU A 198 6.41 -28.38 2.74
C LEU A 198 6.77 -28.57 4.21
N ARG A 199 5.85 -28.25 5.14
CA ARG A 199 6.06 -28.50 6.59
C ARG A 199 6.12 -30.00 6.90
N HIS A 200 5.37 -30.80 6.15
CA HIS A 200 5.24 -32.25 6.38
C HIS A 200 6.26 -33.10 5.63
N ALA A 201 6.96 -32.55 4.63
CA ALA A 201 8.09 -33.22 4.00
C ALA A 201 9.23 -33.40 5.04
N ARG A 202 9.50 -34.66 5.43
CA ARG A 202 10.42 -35.11 6.49
C ARG A 202 11.85 -34.53 6.39
N ALA A 203 12.54 -34.51 7.54
CA ALA A 203 13.94 -34.10 7.73
C ALA A 203 14.93 -34.87 6.83
N PRO A 204 16.14 -34.32 6.55
CA PRO A 204 17.23 -35.11 5.98
C PRO A 204 17.60 -36.23 6.96
N LEU A 205 17.97 -37.40 6.42
CA LEU A 205 18.55 -38.52 7.17
C LEU A 205 19.76 -38.04 8.00
N PRO A 206 20.02 -38.62 9.19
CA PRO A 206 21.21 -38.31 9.96
C PRO A 206 22.45 -38.65 9.13
N VAL A 207 23.38 -37.71 9.03
CA VAL A 207 24.71 -37.95 8.46
C VAL A 207 25.38 -39.01 9.34
N ALA A 208 25.69 -40.17 8.75
CA ALA A 208 26.46 -41.21 9.42
C ALA A 208 27.86 -40.68 9.74
N ALA A 209 28.34 -41.03 10.94
CA ALA A 209 29.62 -40.62 11.52
C ALA A 209 30.83 -41.05 10.69
#